data_AF-A0A0K2RSG8-F1
#
_entry.id   AF-A0A0K2RSG8-F1
#
_cell.length_a   1.000
_cell.length_b   1.000
_cell.length_c   1.000
_cell.angle_alpha   90.00
_cell.angle_beta   90.00
_cell.angle_gamma   90.00
#
_symmetry.space_group_name_H-M   'P 1'
#
loop_
_entity.id
_entity.type
_entity.pdbx_description
1 polymer ?
#
loop_
_entity_poly.entity_id
_entity_poly.type
_entity_poly.pdbx_seq_one_letter_code
_entity_poly.pdbx_strand_id
1 'polypeptide(L)'
;MNRREALWQAGDAALEREGQLPGTHVAVQPPLLPELSPLENVAYDMWATGISTDDHPMRHAREALDSRGCCGWTGSPRSSPARVLKWPAS
;
A
#
# COMPACT_ATOMS: atom_id res chain seq x y z
N MET A 1 5.83 -9.92 27.63
CA MET A 1 6.61 -10.00 26.39
C MET A 1 5.69 -10.46 25.27
N ASN A 2 5.32 -9.57 24.34
CA ASN A 2 4.55 -9.96 23.15
C ASN A 2 5.51 -10.49 22.05
N ARG A 3 4.98 -11.17 21.02
CA ARG A 3 5.81 -11.76 19.94
C ARG A 3 6.67 -10.74 19.18
N ARG A 4 6.13 -9.55 18.89
CA ARG A 4 6.83 -8.44 18.22
C ARG A 4 7.95 -7.90 19.11
N GLU A 5 7.67 -7.75 20.40
CA GLU A 5 8.63 -7.31 21.41
C GLU A 5 9.81 -8.28 21.53
N ALA A 6 9.54 -9.59 21.53
CA ALA A 6 10.57 -10.62 21.52
C ALA A 6 11.42 -10.61 20.24
N LEU A 7 10.81 -10.39 19.06
CA LEU A 7 11.53 -10.28 17.79
C LEU A 7 12.44 -9.04 17.75
N TRP A 8 11.99 -7.92 18.29
CA TRP A 8 12.81 -6.71 18.40
C TRP A 8 14.02 -6.93 19.32
N GLN A 9 13.82 -7.57 20.48
CA GLN A 9 14.91 -7.89 21.39
C GLN A 9 15.91 -8.89 20.81
N ALA A 10 15.45 -9.82 19.97
CA ALA A 10 16.34 -10.74 19.27
C ALA A 10 17.25 -10.02 18.24
N GLY A 11 16.74 -8.96 17.60
CA GLY A 11 17.53 -8.11 16.71
C GLY A 11 18.65 -7.36 17.44
N ASP A 12 18.34 -6.81 18.61
CA ASP A 12 19.31 -6.13 19.49
C ASP A 12 20.42 -7.11 19.94
N ALA A 13 20.02 -8.28 20.43
CA ALA A 13 20.95 -9.32 20.89
C ALA A 13 21.85 -9.88 19.77
N ALA A 14 21.41 -9.84 18.50
CA ALA A 14 22.19 -10.32 17.36
C ALA A 14 23.38 -9.40 17.01
N LEU A 15 23.43 -8.18 17.55
CA LEU A 15 24.52 -7.22 17.34
C LEU A 15 25.72 -7.45 18.28
N GLU A 16 25.54 -8.27 19.33
CA GLU A 16 26.60 -8.63 20.29
C GLU A 16 27.65 -9.53 19.60
N ARG A 17 28.93 -9.17 19.70
CA ARG A 17 30.04 -9.89 19.04
C ARG A 17 31.17 -10.23 20.01
N GLU A 18 31.83 -11.37 19.78
CA GLU A 18 33.03 -11.75 20.52
C GLU A 18 34.09 -10.65 20.39
N GLY A 19 34.43 -10.01 21.52
CA GLY A 19 35.34 -8.86 21.59
C GLY A 19 34.70 -7.55 22.07
N GLN A 20 33.38 -7.48 22.21
CA GLN A 20 32.70 -6.35 22.87
C GLN A 20 32.74 -6.49 24.41
N LEU A 21 32.90 -5.35 25.10
CA LEU A 21 32.91 -5.31 26.55
C LEU A 21 31.47 -5.47 27.09
N PRO A 22 31.23 -6.35 28.09
CA PRO A 22 29.91 -6.56 28.67
C PRO A 22 29.29 -5.24 29.14
N GLY A 23 28.04 -4.97 28.71
CA GLY A 23 27.30 -3.76 29.09
C GLY A 23 27.61 -2.50 28.27
N THR A 24 28.39 -2.62 27.19
CA THR A 24 28.65 -1.51 26.25
C THR A 24 27.56 -1.39 25.17
N HIS A 25 26.73 -2.44 25.02
CA HIS A 25 25.58 -2.40 24.12
C HIS A 25 24.52 -1.43 24.65
N VAL A 26 24.27 -0.35 23.90
CA VAL A 26 23.22 0.62 24.24
C VAL A 26 21.96 0.16 23.54
N ALA A 27 21.06 -0.49 24.27
CA ALA A 27 19.71 -0.74 23.79
C ALA A 27 19.00 0.61 23.60
N VAL A 28 18.77 1.00 22.35
CA VAL A 28 18.07 2.24 22.02
C VAL A 28 16.59 1.91 21.88
N GLN A 29 15.71 2.71 22.51
CA GLN A 29 14.28 2.62 22.23
C GLN A 29 14.08 2.96 20.74
N PRO A 30 13.59 2.01 19.91
CA PRO A 30 13.33 2.32 18.53
C PRO A 30 12.30 3.45 18.47
N PRO A 31 12.51 4.46 17.61
CA PRO A 31 11.55 5.54 17.46
C PRO A 31 10.20 4.93 17.08
N LEU A 32 9.13 5.51 17.64
CA LEU A 32 7.79 5.14 17.22
C LEU A 32 7.65 5.48 15.73
N LEU A 33 7.46 4.43 14.93
CA LEU A 33 7.10 4.63 13.53
C LEU A 33 5.68 5.19 13.49
N PRO A 34 5.41 6.17 12.63
CA PRO A 34 4.06 6.66 12.43
C PRO A 34 3.17 5.51 11.95
N GLU A 35 1.89 5.58 12.33
CA GLU A 35 0.88 4.68 11.80
C GLU A 35 0.77 4.87 10.28
N LEU A 36 0.59 3.76 9.56
CA LEU A 36 0.39 3.80 8.13
C LEU A 36 -0.96 4.47 7.82
N SER A 37 -0.98 5.33 6.81
CA SER A 37 -2.22 5.82 6.26
C SER A 37 -3.05 4.68 5.65
N PRO A 38 -4.37 4.85 5.47
CA PRO A 38 -5.21 3.82 4.84
C PRO A 38 -4.70 3.35 3.48
N LEU A 39 -4.21 4.27 2.63
CA LEU A 39 -3.62 3.92 1.33
C LEU A 39 -2.34 3.08 1.47
N GLU A 40 -1.48 3.43 2.42
CA GLU A 40 -0.22 2.70 2.66
C GLU A 40 -0.48 1.30 3.22
N ASN A 41 -1.52 1.12 4.04
CA ASN A 41 -1.93 -0.22 4.47
C ASN A 41 -2.36 -1.09 3.28
N VAL A 42 -3.21 -0.57 2.39
CA VAL A 42 -3.63 -1.29 1.18
C VAL A 42 -2.44 -1.63 0.29
N ALA A 43 -1.50 -0.70 0.12
CA ALA A 43 -0.28 -0.94 -0.65
C ALA A 43 0.61 -2.03 -0.01
N TYR A 44 0.72 -2.01 1.32
CA TYR A 44 1.49 -3.00 2.07
C TYR A 44 0.86 -4.39 2.00
N ASP A 45 -0.45 -4.50 2.17
CA ASP A 45 -1.21 -5.75 2.00
C ASP A 45 -1.01 -6.33 0.59
N MET A 46 -1.16 -5.48 -0.44
CA MET A 46 -0.95 -5.88 -1.83
C MET A 46 0.47 -6.39 -2.10
N TRP A 47 1.48 -5.79 -1.48
CA TRP A 47 2.87 -6.24 -1.61
C TRP A 47 3.15 -7.52 -0.82
N ALA A 48 2.65 -7.61 0.41
CA ALA A 48 2.97 -8.70 1.33
C ALA A 48 2.17 -9.98 1.05
N THR A 49 0.88 -9.84 0.75
CA THR A 49 -0.06 -10.96 0.62
C THR A 49 -0.78 -11.00 -0.73
N GLY A 50 -0.82 -9.87 -1.45
CA GLY A 50 -1.58 -9.72 -2.69
C GLY A 50 -3.08 -9.52 -2.48
N ILE A 51 -3.56 -9.41 -1.23
CA ILE A 51 -4.98 -9.26 -0.90
C ILE A 51 -5.12 -8.25 0.24
N SER A 52 -5.96 -7.24 0.07
CA SER A 52 -6.47 -6.38 1.16
C SER A 52 -7.95 -6.66 1.36
N THR A 53 -8.33 -7.16 2.53
CA THR A 53 -9.69 -7.67 2.81
C THR A 53 -10.67 -6.59 3.25
N ASP A 54 -10.17 -5.53 3.90
CA ASP A 54 -10.99 -4.47 4.48
C ASP A 54 -11.10 -3.23 3.58
N ASP A 55 -10.23 -3.12 2.57
CA ASP A 55 -10.16 -1.97 1.69
C ASP A 55 -9.65 -2.32 0.27
N HIS A 56 -9.86 -1.43 -0.71
CA HIS A 56 -9.55 -1.70 -2.11
C HIS A 56 -8.84 -0.52 -2.80
N PRO A 57 -7.78 -0.74 -3.61
CA PRO A 57 -6.98 0.33 -4.23
C PRO A 57 -7.82 1.33 -5.05
N MET A 58 -8.84 0.85 -5.76
CA MET A 58 -9.70 1.71 -6.56
C MET A 58 -10.48 2.74 -5.73
N ARG A 59 -10.75 2.48 -4.44
CA ARG A 59 -11.41 3.46 -3.56
C ARG A 59 -10.57 4.73 -3.44
N HIS A 60 -9.26 4.58 -3.25
CA HIS A 60 -8.31 5.69 -3.14
C HIS A 60 -8.04 6.40 -4.46
N ALA A 61 -8.08 5.66 -5.58
CA ALA A 61 -7.84 6.23 -6.91
C ALA A 61 -9.08 6.92 -7.52
N ARG A 62 -10.28 6.67 -6.98
CA ARG A 62 -11.55 7.02 -7.65
C ARG A 62 -11.71 8.52 -7.87
N GLU A 63 -11.49 9.33 -6.84
CA GLU A 63 -11.63 10.79 -6.93
C GLU A 63 -10.67 11.38 -7.96
N ALA A 64 -9.41 10.96 -7.93
CA ALA A 64 -8.40 11.41 -8.89
C ALA A 64 -8.76 11.01 -10.33
N LEU A 65 -9.30 9.81 -10.54
CA LEU A 65 -9.77 9.36 -11.85
C LEU A 65 -11.00 10.14 -12.32
N ASP A 66 -11.96 10.38 -11.43
CA ASP A 66 -13.16 11.15 -11.75
C ASP A 66 -12.83 12.60 -12.09
N SER A 67 -11.86 13.22 -11.41
CA SER A 67 -11.36 14.57 -11.74
C SER A 67 -10.76 14.67 -13.15
N ARG A 68 -10.31 13.54 -13.71
CA ARG A 68 -9.74 13.44 -15.07
C ARG A 68 -10.78 13.00 -16.11
N GLY A 69 -12.05 12.88 -15.73
CA GLY A 69 -13.12 12.41 -16.60
C GLY A 69 -13.13 10.89 -16.82
N CYS A 70 -12.33 10.13 -16.08
CA CYS A 70 -12.31 8.66 -16.14
C CYS A 70 -13.50 8.09 -15.35
N CYS A 71 -14.69 8.12 -15.95
CA CYS A 71 -15.87 7.50 -15.39
C CYS A 71 -15.94 5.99 -15.72
N GLY A 72 -16.56 5.22 -14.84
CA GLY A 72 -16.96 3.85 -15.17
C GLY A 72 -17.95 3.83 -16.33
N TRP A 73 -18.07 2.71 -17.03
CA TRP A 73 -18.94 2.58 -18.21
C TRP A 73 -20.39 3.00 -17.95
N THR A 74 -20.92 2.72 -16.76
CA THR A 74 -22.27 3.13 -16.33
C THR A 74 -22.43 4.63 -16.12
N GLY A 75 -21.34 5.34 -15.81
CA GLY A 75 -21.31 6.80 -15.68
C GLY A 75 -21.09 7.51 -17.01
N SER A 76 -20.88 6.78 -18.10
CA SER A 76 -20.79 7.36 -19.44
C SER A 76 -22.17 7.88 -19.87
N PRO A 77 -22.31 9.15 -20.30
CA PRO A 77 -23.56 9.61 -20.88
C PRO A 77 -23.92 8.70 -22.06
N ARG A 78 -25.15 8.16 -22.03
CA ARG A 78 -25.65 7.24 -23.05
C ARG A 78 -25.40 7.86 -24.42
N SER A 79 -24.46 7.28 -25.18
CA SER A 79 -24.08 7.81 -26.48
C SER A 79 -25.33 7.92 -27.34
N SER A 80 -25.61 9.11 -27.89
CA SER A 80 -26.61 9.26 -28.94
C SER A 80 -26.31 8.24 -30.06
N PRO A 81 -27.33 7.63 -30.69
CA PRO A 81 -27.10 6.59 -31.70
C PRO A 81 -26.13 7.12 -32.76
N ALA A 82 -25.02 6.41 -32.93
CA ALA A 82 -23.95 6.80 -33.83
C ALA A 82 -24.52 6.96 -35.25
N ARG A 83 -24.31 8.13 -35.85
CA ARG A 83 -24.56 8.33 -37.28
C ARG A 83 -23.59 7.42 -38.04
N VAL A 84 -24.12 6.38 -38.69
CA VAL A 84 -23.33 5.45 -39.50
C VAL A 84 -22.66 6.23 -40.63
N LEU A 85 -21.36 6.47 -40.49
CA LEU A 85 -20.52 6.92 -41.59
C LEU A 85 -20.19 5.70 -42.45
N LYS A 86 -20.79 5.62 -43.64
CA LYS A 86 -20.42 4.59 -44.63
C LYS A 86 -19.00 4.90 -45.12
N TRP A 87 -18.07 4.00 -44.84
CA TRP A 87 -16.72 4.05 -45.38
C TRP A 87 -16.75 3.71 -46.88
N PRO A 88 -16.11 4.48 -47.78
CA PRO A 88 -16.03 4.13 -49.18
C PRO A 88 -15.06 2.95 -49.38
N ALA A 89 -15.54 1.90 -50.03
CA ALA A 89 -14.68 0.80 -50.50
C ALA A 89 -13.76 1.34 -51.61
N SER A 90 -12.46 1.10 -51.47
CA SER A 90 -11.47 1.21 -52.56
C SER A 90 -11.34 -0.12 -53.27
#